data_AF-A0A7K1CCU0-F1
#
_entry.id   AF-A0A7K1CCU0-F1
#
_cell.length_a   1.000
_cell.length_b   1.000
_cell.length_c   1.000
_cell.angle_alpha   90.00
_cell.angle_beta   90.00
_cell.angle_gamma   90.00
#
_symmetry.space_group_name_H-M   'P 1'
#
loop_
_entity.id
_entity.type
_entity.pdbx_description
1 polymer ?
#
loop_
_entity_poly.entity_id
_entity_poly.type
_entity_poly.pdbx_seq_one_letter_code
_entity_poly.pdbx_strand_id
1 'polypeptide(L)'
;MLAERILSTHTETPRVGGNFSQILAIAKTQRAKLSQDFEFQATDFVRALSLLLRNGVPSTVAISWLATKMKSSIGEVLKDASSDLELGADFSDLLKQWQSLPSPIMSELAQKLLVSVKRGTPLAQQLDSLVRTANGQTSALLLKKAGSNETKMLVPTIFLILPITILFTVYPSLTLLQIGI
;
A
#
# COMPACT_ATOMS: atom_id res chain seq x y z
N MET A 1 -43.60 -19.19 4.77
CA MET A 1 -43.19 -20.14 3.69
C MET A 1 -42.67 -19.47 2.41
N LEU A 2 -42.54 -18.13 2.33
CA LEU A 2 -41.91 -17.43 1.19
C LEU A 2 -40.51 -16.86 1.49
N ALA A 3 -40.14 -16.70 2.76
CA ALA A 3 -38.84 -16.13 3.16
C ALA A 3 -37.66 -17.11 3.02
N GLU A 4 -37.88 -18.43 3.15
CA GLU A 4 -36.81 -19.43 2.98
C GLU A 4 -36.46 -19.71 1.52
N ARG A 5 -37.30 -19.33 0.56
CA ARG A 5 -37.09 -19.64 -0.87
C ARG A 5 -36.21 -18.62 -1.60
N ILE A 6 -35.95 -17.45 -1.01
CA ILE A 6 -35.12 -16.40 -1.60
C ILE A 6 -33.65 -16.54 -1.16
N LEU A 7 -33.38 -17.20 -0.04
CA LEU A 7 -32.02 -17.43 0.46
C LEU A 7 -31.30 -18.63 -0.21
N SER A 8 -31.99 -19.45 -0.99
CA SER A 8 -31.41 -20.66 -1.62
C SER A 8 -30.90 -20.45 -3.05
N THR A 9 -31.00 -19.25 -3.64
CA THR A 9 -30.63 -19.02 -5.06
C THR A 9 -29.32 -18.26 -5.27
N HIS A 10 -28.57 -17.91 -4.22
CA HIS A 10 -27.26 -17.26 -4.36
C HIS A 10 -26.19 -17.79 -3.40
N THR A 11 -26.05 -19.11 -3.35
CA THR A 11 -24.80 -19.72 -2.87
C THR A 11 -24.42 -20.86 -3.83
N GLU A 12 -24.08 -20.52 -5.07
CA GLU A 12 -23.04 -21.31 -5.73
C GLU A 12 -21.74 -21.06 -4.97
N THR A 13 -21.54 -21.88 -3.93
CA THR A 13 -20.24 -22.09 -3.35
C THR A 13 -19.31 -22.50 -4.49
N PRO A 14 -18.18 -21.81 -4.73
CA PRO A 14 -17.18 -22.36 -5.63
C PRO A 14 -16.83 -23.74 -5.08
N ARG A 15 -16.98 -24.77 -5.91
CA ARG A 15 -16.54 -26.13 -5.57
C ARG A 15 -15.04 -26.06 -5.29
N VAL A 16 -14.68 -25.99 -4.01
CA VAL A 16 -13.29 -26.06 -3.55
C VAL A 16 -12.84 -27.51 -3.68
N GLY A 17 -12.54 -27.91 -4.91
CA GLY A 17 -11.70 -29.06 -5.20
C GLY A 17 -10.25 -28.60 -5.32
N GLY A 18 -9.37 -29.12 -4.48
CA GLY A 18 -7.92 -29.12 -4.75
C GLY A 18 -7.06 -28.25 -3.84
N ASN A 19 -6.15 -28.93 -3.13
CA ASN A 19 -4.95 -28.44 -2.46
C ASN A 19 -5.09 -27.37 -1.36
N PHE A 20 -4.86 -27.79 -0.11
CA PHE A 20 -4.57 -26.94 1.06
C PHE A 20 -3.54 -25.82 0.77
N SER A 21 -2.63 -26.06 -0.17
CA SER A 21 -1.63 -25.10 -0.65
C SER A 21 -2.23 -23.83 -1.26
N GLN A 22 -3.42 -23.92 -1.89
CA GLN A 22 -4.09 -22.77 -2.50
C GLN A 22 -4.80 -21.88 -1.46
N ILE A 23 -5.38 -22.48 -0.42
CA ILE A 23 -5.98 -21.74 0.70
C ILE A 23 -4.91 -20.94 1.45
N LEU A 24 -3.74 -21.54 1.68
CA LEU A 24 -2.59 -20.85 2.28
C LEU A 24 -2.07 -19.71 1.41
N ALA A 25 -2.06 -19.87 0.08
CA ALA A 25 -1.62 -18.82 -0.85
C ALA A 25 -2.57 -17.62 -0.89
N ILE A 26 -3.89 -17.86 -0.93
CA ILE A 26 -4.91 -16.80 -0.90
C ILE A 26 -4.86 -16.04 0.43
N ALA A 27 -4.71 -16.74 1.54
CA ALA A 27 -4.54 -16.12 2.86
C ALA A 27 -3.27 -15.26 2.94
N LYS A 28 -2.14 -15.72 2.38
CA LYS A 28 -0.87 -14.98 2.37
C LYS A 28 -0.96 -13.70 1.52
N THR A 29 -1.60 -13.78 0.36
CA THR A 29 -1.79 -12.63 -0.54
C THR A 29 -2.76 -11.60 0.03
N GLN A 30 -3.86 -12.03 0.68
CA GLN A 30 -4.76 -11.10 1.37
C GLN A 30 -4.07 -10.40 2.54
N ARG A 31 -3.27 -11.13 3.33
CA ARG A 31 -2.51 -10.55 4.46
C ARG A 31 -1.52 -9.49 3.99
N ALA A 32 -0.79 -9.75 2.91
CA ALA A 32 0.14 -8.77 2.32
C ALA A 32 -0.58 -7.51 1.81
N LYS A 33 -1.78 -7.65 1.21
CA LYS A 33 -2.58 -6.52 0.74
C LYS A 33 -3.10 -5.65 1.88
N LEU A 34 -3.64 -6.28 2.94
CA LEU A 34 -4.08 -5.60 4.17
C LEU A 34 -2.94 -4.80 4.82
N SER A 35 -1.74 -5.38 4.89
CA SER A 35 -0.55 -4.68 5.40
C SER A 35 -0.16 -3.48 4.53
N GLN A 36 -0.28 -3.60 3.21
CA GLN A 36 0.04 -2.50 2.30
C GLN A 36 -0.96 -1.34 2.41
N ASP A 37 -2.27 -1.65 2.47
CA ASP A 37 -3.32 -0.64 2.65
C ASP A 37 -3.20 0.08 4.01
N PHE A 38 -2.79 -0.63 5.06
CA PHE A 38 -2.47 -0.05 6.37
C PHE A 38 -1.28 0.94 6.28
N GLU A 39 -0.20 0.55 5.62
CA GLU A 39 1.01 1.39 5.49
C GLU A 39 0.73 2.70 4.73
N PHE A 40 -0.11 2.64 3.69
CA PHE A 40 -0.57 3.83 2.97
C PHE A 40 -1.35 4.78 3.89
N GLN A 41 -2.32 4.24 4.65
CA GLN A 41 -3.13 5.04 5.57
C GLN A 41 -2.28 5.63 6.71
N ALA A 42 -1.32 4.87 7.23
CA ALA A 42 -0.37 5.36 8.22
C ALA A 42 0.48 6.52 7.68
N THR A 43 0.88 6.47 6.41
CA THR A 43 1.59 7.57 5.75
C THR A 43 0.74 8.83 5.64
N ASP A 44 -0.54 8.71 5.30
CA ASP A 44 -1.46 9.85 5.26
C ASP A 44 -1.72 10.43 6.66
N PHE A 45 -1.81 9.58 7.68
CA PHE A 45 -1.83 10.00 9.08
C PHE A 45 -0.60 10.81 9.46
N VAL A 46 0.61 10.30 9.20
CA VAL A 46 1.87 10.99 9.51
C VAL A 46 1.91 12.36 8.82
N ARG A 47 1.46 12.45 7.57
CA ARG A 47 1.39 13.71 6.82
C ARG A 47 0.43 14.71 7.46
N ALA A 48 -0.77 14.27 7.81
CA ALA A 48 -1.76 15.12 8.47
C ALA A 48 -1.27 15.59 9.84
N LEU A 49 -0.63 14.69 10.61
CA LEU A 49 -0.01 15.02 11.89
C LEU A 49 1.10 16.07 11.71
N SER A 50 2.00 15.89 10.74
CA SER A 50 3.06 16.86 10.43
C SER A 50 2.49 18.26 10.18
N LEU A 51 1.42 18.34 9.39
CA LEU A 51 0.75 19.60 9.06
C LEU A 51 0.17 20.28 10.31
N LEU A 52 -0.46 19.53 11.21
CA LEU A 52 -1.01 20.07 12.46
C LEU A 52 0.10 20.55 13.41
N LEU A 53 1.14 19.72 13.59
CA LEU A 53 2.29 20.09 14.42
C LEU A 53 2.99 21.35 13.88
N ARG A 54 3.09 21.49 12.56
CA ARG A 54 3.66 22.68 11.91
C ARG A 54 2.87 23.95 12.19
N ASN A 55 1.55 23.83 12.41
CA ASN A 55 0.68 24.94 12.79
C ASN A 55 0.64 25.17 14.32
N GLY A 56 1.52 24.52 15.09
CA GLY A 56 1.61 24.69 16.54
C GLY A 56 0.57 23.89 17.33
N VAL A 57 -0.15 22.96 16.69
CA VAL A 57 -1.07 22.07 17.41
C VAL A 57 -0.25 21.05 18.22
N PRO A 58 -0.51 20.85 19.52
CA PRO A 58 0.17 19.83 20.32
C PRO A 58 -0.08 18.41 19.78
N SER A 59 0.89 17.50 19.92
CA SER A 59 0.80 16.14 19.36
C SER A 59 -0.39 15.34 19.88
N THR A 60 -0.69 15.41 21.17
CA THR A 60 -1.85 14.72 21.78
C THR A 60 -3.19 15.25 21.25
N VAL A 61 -3.30 16.57 21.07
CA VAL A 61 -4.48 17.23 20.49
C VAL A 61 -4.63 16.90 19.00
N ALA A 62 -3.52 16.89 18.26
CA ALA A 62 -3.53 16.52 16.85
C ALA A 62 -3.95 15.06 16.64
N ILE A 63 -3.48 14.14 17.49
CA ILE A 63 -3.83 12.71 17.45
C ILE A 63 -5.33 12.51 17.73
N SER A 64 -5.85 13.08 18.82
CA SER A 64 -7.29 12.99 19.16
C SER A 64 -8.17 13.62 18.09
N TRP A 65 -7.78 14.77 17.53
CA TRP A 65 -8.50 15.37 16.42
C TRP A 65 -8.50 14.49 15.17
N LEU A 66 -7.34 13.92 14.79
CA LEU A 66 -7.23 13.03 13.64
C LEU A 66 -8.01 11.71 13.84
N ALA A 67 -8.10 11.20 15.06
CA ALA A 67 -8.92 10.03 15.40
C ALA A 67 -10.40 10.23 15.02
N THR A 68 -10.91 11.47 15.13
CA THR A 68 -12.29 11.79 14.71
C THR A 68 -12.45 11.92 13.19
N LYS A 69 -11.36 12.13 12.44
CA LYS A 69 -11.38 12.36 10.99
C LYS A 69 -11.07 11.11 10.18
N MET A 70 -10.24 10.21 10.70
CA MET A 70 -9.82 9.00 10.02
C MET A 70 -10.77 7.84 10.35
N LYS A 71 -11.42 7.26 9.34
CA LYS A 71 -12.41 6.17 9.48
C LYS A 71 -11.89 4.79 9.04
N SER A 72 -10.59 4.69 8.80
CA SER A 72 -9.97 3.49 8.25
C SER A 72 -9.27 2.67 9.34
N SER A 73 -8.49 1.64 8.97
CA SER A 73 -7.79 0.79 9.94
C SER A 73 -6.86 1.55 10.89
N ILE A 74 -6.24 2.65 10.42
CA ILE A 74 -5.46 3.56 11.28
C ILE A 74 -6.36 4.37 12.21
N GLY A 75 -7.60 4.67 11.79
CA GLY A 75 -8.58 5.41 12.58
C GLY A 75 -8.96 4.68 13.87
N GLU A 76 -9.11 3.36 13.81
CA GLU A 76 -9.37 2.54 15.01
C GLU A 76 -8.18 2.60 15.98
N VAL A 77 -6.94 2.44 15.48
CA VAL A 77 -5.72 2.60 16.31
C VAL A 77 -5.63 3.99 16.95
N LEU A 78 -6.04 5.04 16.23
CA LEU A 78 -6.03 6.40 16.74
C LEU A 78 -7.14 6.66 17.76
N LYS A 79 -8.31 6.03 17.61
CA LYS A 79 -9.40 6.11 18.59
C LYS A 79 -9.03 5.40 19.89
N ASP A 80 -8.39 4.23 19.79
CA ASP A 80 -7.89 3.52 20.96
C ASP A 80 -6.86 4.39 21.68
N ALA A 81 -5.89 4.93 20.95
CA ALA A 81 -4.88 5.83 21.51
C ALA A 81 -5.48 7.12 22.07
N SER A 82 -6.51 7.70 21.44
CA SER A 82 -7.16 8.90 21.98
C SER A 82 -7.94 8.59 23.26
N SER A 83 -8.60 7.43 23.32
CA SER A 83 -9.33 6.98 24.51
C SER A 83 -8.37 6.76 25.67
N ASP A 84 -7.23 6.11 25.42
CA ASP A 84 -6.19 5.90 26.44
C ASP A 84 -5.62 7.22 26.95
N LEU A 85 -5.41 8.20 26.07
CA LEU A 85 -4.97 9.55 26.47
C LEU A 85 -6.01 10.28 27.32
N GLU A 86 -7.30 10.17 26.98
CA GLU A 86 -8.39 10.73 27.77
C GLU A 86 -8.50 10.08 29.16
N LEU A 87 -8.15 8.80 29.26
CA LEU A 87 -8.06 8.05 30.52
C LEU A 87 -6.77 8.34 31.31
N GLY A 88 -5.88 9.20 30.79
CA GLY A 88 -4.66 9.62 31.47
C GLY A 88 -3.48 8.65 31.32
N ALA A 89 -3.49 7.77 30.31
CA ALA A 89 -2.35 6.92 30.00
C ALA A 89 -1.10 7.76 29.65
N ASP A 90 0.09 7.24 29.98
CA ASP A 90 1.33 7.90 29.61
C ASP A 90 1.53 7.89 28.08
N PHE A 91 1.76 9.08 27.51
CA PHE A 91 2.00 9.23 26.08
C PHE A 91 3.21 8.42 25.62
N SER A 92 4.22 8.25 26.47
CA SER A 92 5.39 7.44 26.12
C SER A 92 5.05 5.96 25.94
N ASP A 93 4.12 5.43 26.74
CA ASP A 93 3.70 4.03 26.66
C ASP A 93 2.84 3.77 25.42
N LEU A 94 1.99 4.72 25.05
CA LEU A 94 1.26 4.67 23.77
C LEU A 94 2.20 4.63 22.57
N LEU A 95 3.24 5.47 22.57
CA LEU A 95 4.24 5.44 21.50
C LEU A 95 5.01 4.11 21.45
N LYS A 96 5.29 3.47 22.59
CA LYS A 96 5.90 2.13 22.60
C LYS A 96 4.98 1.07 21.99
N GLN A 97 3.67 1.16 22.23
CA GLN A 97 2.70 0.26 21.57
C GLN A 97 2.75 0.44 20.05
N TRP A 98 2.87 1.68 19.56
CA TRP A 98 2.98 1.97 18.13
C TRP A 98 4.27 1.44 17.48
N GLN A 99 5.36 1.26 18.24
CA GLN A 99 6.58 0.59 17.76
C GLN A 99 6.39 -0.91 17.52
N SER A 100 5.41 -1.52 18.20
CA SER A 100 5.10 -2.94 18.06
C SER A 100 4.13 -3.23 16.92
N LEU A 101 3.58 -2.19 16.28
CA LEU A 101 2.68 -2.34 15.14
C LEU A 101 3.46 -2.87 13.92
N PRO A 102 2.84 -3.69 13.05
CA PRO A 102 3.46 -4.22 11.83
C PRO A 102 3.52 -3.15 10.72
N SER A 103 4.01 -1.95 11.04
CA SER A 103 4.12 -0.81 10.15
C SER A 103 5.43 -0.07 10.44
N PRO A 104 6.40 -0.14 9.50
CA PRO A 104 7.68 0.56 9.62
C PRO A 104 7.50 2.06 9.88
N ILE A 105 6.57 2.72 9.18
CA ILE A 105 6.38 4.17 9.35
C ILE A 105 5.82 4.54 10.72
N MET A 106 4.90 3.75 11.28
CA MET A 106 4.36 3.99 12.63
C MET A 106 5.43 3.80 13.70
N SER A 107 6.27 2.76 13.56
CA SER A 107 7.39 2.54 14.47
C SER A 107 8.39 3.68 14.43
N GLU A 108 8.74 4.15 13.23
CA GLU A 108 9.68 5.27 13.09
C GLU A 108 9.09 6.58 13.61
N LEU A 109 7.82 6.87 13.33
CA LEU A 109 7.10 8.02 13.88
C LEU A 109 7.11 7.99 15.41
N ALA A 110 6.81 6.85 16.00
CA ALA A 110 6.74 6.71 17.45
C ALA A 110 8.11 6.94 18.10
N GLN A 111 9.17 6.40 17.50
CA GLN A 111 10.54 6.67 17.95
C GLN A 111 10.88 8.16 17.86
N LYS A 112 10.55 8.84 16.75
CA LYS A 112 10.83 10.28 16.58
C LYS A 112 10.03 11.15 17.55
N LEU A 113 8.75 10.84 17.78
CA LEU A 113 7.91 11.53 18.76
C LEU A 113 8.45 11.34 20.18
N LEU A 114 8.82 10.11 20.56
CA LEU A 114 9.34 9.81 21.90
C LEU A 114 10.63 10.59 22.18
N VAL A 115 11.54 10.68 21.20
CA VAL A 115 12.79 11.45 21.33
C VAL A 115 12.51 12.94 21.38
N SER A 116 11.59 13.44 20.56
CA SER A 116 11.35 14.87 20.43
C SER A 116 10.56 15.46 21.59
N VAL A 117 9.56 14.74 22.12
CA VAL A 117 8.83 15.15 23.32
C VAL A 117 9.78 15.29 24.51
N LYS A 118 10.75 14.37 24.64
CA LYS A 118 11.77 14.42 25.70
C LYS A 118 12.79 15.55 25.54
N ARG A 119 12.96 16.11 24.34
CA ARG A 119 14.05 17.04 24.00
C ARG A 119 13.60 18.42 23.49
N GLY A 120 12.30 18.64 23.28
CA GLY A 120 11.76 19.92 22.80
C GLY A 120 12.13 20.29 21.35
N THR A 121 12.47 19.31 20.50
CA THR A 121 12.97 19.55 19.13
C THR A 121 11.85 19.82 18.11
N PRO A 122 12.12 20.58 17.02
CA PRO A 122 11.12 20.91 16.00
C PRO A 122 10.73 19.68 15.16
N LEU A 123 9.66 18.99 15.59
CA LEU A 123 9.13 17.74 15.02
C LEU A 123 8.67 17.85 13.57
N ALA A 124 8.11 18.99 13.17
CA ALA A 124 7.45 19.14 11.86
C ALA A 124 8.39 18.85 10.67
N GLN A 125 9.63 19.36 10.70
CA GLN A 125 10.59 19.14 9.61
C GLN A 125 11.05 17.68 9.51
N GLN A 126 11.10 16.97 10.64
CA GLN A 126 11.49 15.56 10.70
C GLN A 126 10.37 14.65 10.17
N LEU A 127 9.10 14.97 10.46
CA LEU A 127 7.96 14.24 9.93
C LEU A 127 7.81 14.47 8.41
N ASP A 128 8.03 15.69 7.92
CA ASP A 128 8.02 15.96 6.47
C ASP A 128 9.10 15.13 5.73
N SER A 129 10.28 15.00 6.34
CA SER A 129 11.36 14.16 5.81
C SER A 129 11.02 12.66 5.85
N LEU A 130 10.30 12.21 6.89
CA LEU A 130 9.79 10.84 7.01
C LEU A 130 8.76 10.53 5.92
N VAL A 131 7.80 11.43 5.70
CA VAL A 131 6.77 11.30 4.66
C VAL A 131 7.40 11.27 3.26
N ARG A 132 8.42 12.10 3.00
CA ARG A 132 9.16 12.08 1.72
C ARG A 132 9.86 10.75 1.49
N THR A 133 10.49 10.19 2.53
CA THR A 133 11.18 8.90 2.46
C THR A 133 10.21 7.75 2.18
N ALA A 134 9.07 7.70 2.90
CA ALA A 134 8.06 6.65 2.71
C ALA A 134 7.41 6.68 1.31
N ASN A 135 7.10 7.87 0.79
CA ASN A 135 6.61 8.04 -0.58
C ASN A 135 7.65 7.62 -1.62
N GLY A 136 8.92 7.92 -1.39
CA GLY A 136 10.03 7.54 -2.26
C GLY A 136 10.18 6.03 -2.38
N GLN A 137 10.09 5.30 -1.27
CA GLN A 137 10.12 3.84 -1.26
C GLN A 137 8.93 3.24 -2.01
N THR A 138 7.73 3.75 -1.79
CA THR A 138 6.52 3.31 -2.49
C THR A 138 6.61 3.55 -4.00
N SER A 139 7.05 4.74 -4.40
CA SER A 139 7.24 5.10 -5.81
C SER A 139 8.28 4.22 -6.48
N ALA A 140 9.39 3.92 -5.79
CA ALA A 140 10.42 3.02 -6.27
C ALA A 140 9.91 1.58 -6.47
N LEU A 141 9.04 1.08 -5.57
CA LEU A 141 8.40 -0.23 -5.73
C LEU A 141 7.47 -0.27 -6.94
N LEU A 142 6.67 0.77 -7.16
CA LEU A 142 5.80 0.90 -8.33
C LEU A 142 6.61 0.98 -9.63
N LEU A 143 7.68 1.75 -9.65
CA LEU A 143 8.62 1.83 -10.78
C LEU A 143 9.28 0.49 -11.08
N LYS A 144 9.74 -0.23 -10.05
CA LYS A 144 10.30 -1.58 -10.22
C LYS A 144 9.29 -2.56 -10.79
N LYS A 145 8.02 -2.45 -10.38
CA LYS A 145 6.92 -3.26 -10.92
C LYS A 145 6.53 -2.85 -12.34
N ALA A 146 6.57 -1.56 -12.66
CA ALA A 146 6.31 -1.03 -13.99
C ALA A 146 7.42 -1.40 -14.99
N GLY A 147 8.69 -1.30 -14.59
CA GLY A 147 9.84 -1.64 -15.42
C GLY A 147 9.89 -3.13 -15.80
N SER A 148 9.40 -4.04 -14.94
CA SER A 148 9.29 -5.45 -15.32
C SER A 148 8.29 -5.71 -16.46
N ASN A 149 7.31 -4.83 -16.67
CA ASN A 149 6.37 -4.94 -17.80
C ASN A 149 6.95 -4.37 -19.10
N GLU A 150 7.92 -3.46 -19.03
CA GLU A 150 8.58 -2.89 -20.22
C GLU A 150 9.26 -3.98 -21.05
N THR A 151 10.04 -4.87 -20.42
CA THR A 151 10.67 -5.99 -21.13
C THR A 151 9.65 -6.97 -21.70
N LYS A 152 8.48 -7.13 -21.06
CA LYS A 152 7.39 -7.97 -21.58
C LYS A 152 6.71 -7.35 -22.81
N MET A 153 6.69 -6.02 -22.94
CA MET A 153 6.17 -5.35 -24.13
C MET A 153 7.09 -5.47 -25.36
N LEU A 154 8.39 -5.78 -25.16
CA LEU A 154 9.31 -6.05 -26.27
C LEU A 154 9.04 -7.40 -26.96
N VAL A 155 8.57 -8.41 -26.22
CA VAL A 155 8.33 -9.76 -26.78
C VAL A 155 7.30 -9.76 -27.91
N PRO A 156 6.09 -9.18 -27.78
CA PRO A 156 5.15 -9.06 -28.90
C PRO A 156 5.74 -8.28 -30.07
N THR A 157 6.45 -7.18 -29.81
CA THR A 157 7.01 -6.32 -30.87
C THR A 157 8.00 -7.10 -31.74
N ILE A 158 8.95 -7.79 -31.13
CA ILE A 158 10.03 -8.48 -31.86
C ILE A 158 9.55 -9.81 -32.46
N PHE A 159 8.69 -10.56 -31.78
CA PHE A 159 8.24 -11.87 -32.27
C PHE A 159 6.98 -11.82 -33.15
N LEU A 160 6.28 -10.69 -33.22
CA LEU A 160 5.10 -10.54 -34.08
C LEU A 160 5.36 -9.58 -35.23
N ILE A 161 5.80 -8.35 -34.92
CA ILE A 161 5.91 -7.28 -35.93
C ILE A 161 7.10 -7.53 -36.85
N LEU A 162 8.28 -7.83 -36.29
CA LEU A 162 9.48 -8.09 -37.09
C LEU A 162 9.31 -9.27 -38.07
N PRO A 163 8.84 -10.46 -37.68
CA PRO A 163 8.68 -11.57 -38.63
C PRO A 163 7.63 -11.29 -39.69
N ILE A 164 6.52 -10.62 -39.37
CA ILE A 164 5.53 -10.19 -40.35
C ILE A 164 6.17 -9.24 -41.37
N THR A 165 6.97 -8.30 -40.89
CA THR A 165 7.68 -7.33 -41.75
C THR A 165 8.67 -8.02 -42.68
N ILE A 166 9.44 -8.99 -42.16
CA ILE A 166 10.36 -9.80 -42.96
C ILE A 166 9.60 -10.58 -44.01
N LEU A 167 8.48 -11.21 -43.66
CA LEU A 167 7.65 -11.99 -44.59
C LEU A 167 7.15 -11.14 -45.76
N PHE A 168 6.66 -9.93 -45.46
CA PHE A 168 6.19 -8.97 -46.47
C PHE A 168 7.30 -8.46 -47.38
N THR A 169 8.51 -8.30 -46.83
CA THR A 169 9.66 -7.82 -47.61
C THR A 169 10.20 -8.91 -48.53
N VAL A 170 10.28 -10.15 -48.02
CA VAL A 170 10.89 -11.27 -48.73
C VAL A 170 9.97 -11.84 -49.81
N TYR A 171 8.65 -11.90 -49.57
CA TYR A 171 7.68 -12.44 -50.54
C TYR A 171 7.81 -11.84 -51.96
N PRO A 172 7.74 -10.50 -52.16
CA PRO A 172 7.88 -9.91 -53.48
C PRO A 172 9.29 -10.12 -54.06
N SER A 173 10.34 -10.05 -53.23
CA SER A 173 11.73 -10.26 -53.66
C SER A 173 11.94 -11.66 -54.25
N LEU A 174 11.35 -12.70 -53.65
CA LEU A 174 11.43 -14.07 -54.16
C LEU A 174 10.63 -14.25 -55.46
N THR A 175 9.43 -13.65 -55.56
CA THR A 175 8.64 -13.73 -56.80
C THR A 175 9.35 -13.08 -57.98
N LEU A 176 10.03 -11.94 -57.79
CA LEU A 176 10.80 -11.29 -58.86
C LEU A 176 11.96 -12.18 -59.35
N LEU A 177 12.60 -12.93 -58.46
CA LEU A 177 13.65 -13.88 -58.83
C LEU A 177 13.12 -15.10 -59.61
N GLN A 178 11.88 -15.54 -59.35
CA GLN A 178 11.27 -16.66 -60.09
C GLN A 178 10.73 -16.28 -61.47
N ILE A 179 10.43 -15.00 -61.73
CA ILE A 179 9.91 -14.52 -63.02
C ILE A 179 11.06 -14.10 -63.96
N GLY A 180 12.27 -13.92 -63.43
CA GLY A 180 13.48 -13.51 -64.17
C GLY A 180 14.33 -14.65 -64.76
N ILE A 181 13.86 -15.89 -64.67
CA ILE A 181 14.42 -17.12 -65.29
C ILE A 181 13.33 -17.79 -66.12
#